data_AF-C3XY27-F1
#
_entry.id   AF-C3XY27-F1
#
_cell.length_a   1.000
_cell.length_b   1.000
_cell.length_c   1.000
_cell.angle_alpha   90.00
_cell.angle_beta   90.00
_cell.angle_gamma   90.00
#
_symmetry.space_group_name_H-M   'P 1'
#
loop_
_entity.id
_entity.type
_entity.pdbx_description
1 polymer ?
#
loop_
_entity_poly.entity_id
_entity_poly.type
_entity_poly.pdbx_seq_one_letter_code
_entity_poly.pdbx_strand_id
1 'polypeptide(L)'
;MEQLIQFCIDVAAGMSHLAAMQCVHRDLAARNILLGERLVAKVSDFGLSRDVFESEEYVKSTMSKLPLRWMAYESLFYSVYTTQSDVWSFGVLLWEIMTMGHLPYEGMRGKQMMDMIKNGGRLEQPLHCPDEIFAVMQDCWKTQPEDRPTFPQLKTNLDRIIQAHKVTVYIYVYAFSVF
;
A
#
# COMPACT_ATOMS: atom_id res chain seq x y z
N MET A 1 8.68 -11.62 9.90
CA MET A 1 7.89 -11.71 8.66
C MET A 1 6.40 -11.77 8.94
N GLU A 2 5.90 -12.73 9.72
CA GLU A 2 4.46 -12.86 10.03
C GLU A 2 3.79 -11.57 10.53
N GLN A 3 4.41 -10.91 11.51
CA GLN A 3 3.86 -9.66 12.05
C GLN A 3 3.76 -8.54 11.00
N LEU A 4 4.72 -8.47 10.07
CA LEU A 4 4.71 -7.48 8.98
C LEU A 4 3.54 -7.75 8.02
N ILE A 5 3.33 -9.02 7.66
CA ILE A 5 2.18 -9.42 6.83
C ILE A 5 0.87 -9.16 7.57
N GLN A 6 0.83 -9.38 8.89
CA GLN A 6 -0.36 -9.08 9.70
C GLN A 6 -0.68 -7.57 9.69
N PHE A 7 0.31 -6.69 9.77
CA PHE A 7 0.07 -5.25 9.61
C PHE A 7 -0.54 -4.93 8.24
N CYS A 8 -0.05 -5.54 7.16
CA CYS A 8 -0.63 -5.38 5.82
C CYS A 8 -2.09 -5.83 5.77
N ILE A 9 -2.43 -6.96 6.40
CA ILE A 9 -3.79 -7.50 6.48
C ILE A 9 -4.72 -6.55 7.24
N ASP A 10 -4.29 -6.06 8.39
CA ASP A 10 -5.04 -5.13 9.23
C ASP A 10 -5.36 -3.83 8.46
N VAL A 11 -4.36 -3.28 7.75
CA VAL A 11 -4.55 -2.08 6.92
C VAL A 11 -5.46 -2.36 5.73
N ALA A 12 -5.30 -3.50 5.03
CA ALA A 12 -6.19 -3.88 3.93
C ALA A 12 -7.66 -4.00 4.40
N ALA A 13 -7.88 -4.53 5.61
CA ALA A 13 -9.21 -4.61 6.22
C ALA A 13 -9.78 -3.22 6.51
N GLY A 14 -8.98 -2.30 7.07
CA GLY A 14 -9.37 -0.91 7.29
C GLY A 14 -9.72 -0.18 5.99
N MET A 15 -8.89 -0.30 4.97
CA MET A 15 -9.12 0.33 3.66
C MET A 15 -10.31 -0.29 2.91
N SER A 16 -10.55 -1.59 3.07
CA SER A 16 -11.77 -2.24 2.56
C SER A 16 -13.04 -1.62 3.14
N HIS A 17 -13.03 -1.33 4.45
CA HIS A 17 -14.14 -0.64 5.09
C HIS A 17 -14.33 0.80 4.55
N LEU A 18 -13.25 1.57 4.40
CA LEU A 18 -13.32 2.92 3.83
C LEU A 18 -13.84 2.93 2.39
N ALA A 19 -13.37 1.98 1.57
CA ALA A 19 -13.83 1.81 0.20
C ALA A 19 -15.34 1.51 0.13
N ALA A 20 -15.85 0.65 1.02
CA ALA A 20 -17.28 0.37 1.12
C ALA A 20 -18.10 1.60 1.55
N MET A 21 -17.49 2.48 2.35
CA MET A 21 -18.05 3.78 2.74
C MET A 21 -17.84 4.88 1.69
N GLN A 22 -17.35 4.55 0.48
CA GLN A 22 -17.05 5.52 -0.58
C GLN A 22 -16.08 6.64 -0.12
N CYS A 23 -15.18 6.33 0.83
CA CYS A 23 -14.21 7.27 1.38
C CYS A 23 -12.83 7.02 0.76
N VAL A 24 -12.29 8.03 0.07
CA VAL A 24 -10.92 7.98 -0.48
C VAL A 24 -9.96 8.62 0.53
N HIS A 25 -8.92 7.89 0.93
CA HIS A 25 -7.96 8.31 1.96
C HIS A 25 -7.01 9.41 1.47
N ARG A 26 -6.44 9.25 0.27
CA ARG A 26 -5.50 10.17 -0.43
C ARG A 26 -4.12 10.35 0.18
N ASP A 27 -3.91 9.93 1.42
CA ASP A 27 -2.59 9.98 2.10
C ASP A 27 -2.23 8.66 2.81
N LEU A 28 -2.50 7.52 2.19
CA LEU A 28 -2.17 6.23 2.80
C LEU A 28 -0.65 5.99 2.75
N ALA A 29 -0.01 5.90 3.92
CA ALA A 29 1.43 5.71 4.08
C ALA A 29 1.75 5.18 5.50
N ALA A 30 2.95 4.61 5.71
CA ALA A 30 3.31 3.99 6.99
C ALA A 30 3.22 4.97 8.17
N ARG A 31 3.58 6.25 7.97
CA ARG A 31 3.44 7.32 8.97
C ARG A 31 2.02 7.54 9.48
N ASN A 32 1.01 7.16 8.68
CA ASN A 32 -0.41 7.32 8.98
C ASN A 32 -1.05 6.01 9.44
N ILE A 33 -0.24 4.99 9.74
CA ILE A 33 -0.68 3.75 10.38
C ILE A 33 -0.26 3.75 11.84
N LEU A 34 -1.24 3.64 12.73
CA LEU A 34 -1.00 3.56 14.18
C LEU A 34 -1.06 2.11 14.65
N LEU A 35 -0.23 1.78 15.64
CA LEU A 35 -0.30 0.48 16.31
C LEU A 35 -1.05 0.62 17.63
N GLY A 36 -2.18 -0.06 17.72
CA GLY A 36 -2.99 -0.13 18.93
C GLY A 36 -2.54 -1.22 19.90
N GLU A 37 -3.43 -1.53 20.85
CA GLU A 37 -3.24 -2.65 21.77
C GLU A 37 -3.02 -3.96 21.00
N ARG A 38 -2.10 -4.81 21.48
CA ARG A 38 -1.68 -6.06 20.84
C ARG A 38 -1.13 -5.89 19.41
N LEU A 39 -0.57 -4.72 19.10
CA LEU A 39 0.02 -4.40 17.80
C LEU A 39 -0.97 -4.50 16.63
N VAL A 40 -2.25 -4.22 16.86
CA VAL A 40 -3.23 -4.14 15.76
C VAL A 40 -2.98 -2.84 14.98
N ALA A 41 -2.71 -2.95 13.68
CA ALA A 41 -2.51 -1.77 12.84
C ALA A 41 -3.84 -1.09 12.49
N LYS A 42 -3.86 0.24 12.52
CA LYS A 42 -5.05 1.06 12.29
C LYS A 42 -4.74 2.20 11.33
N VAL A 43 -5.57 2.33 10.30
CA VAL A 43 -5.54 3.49 9.38
C VAL A 43 -5.95 4.75 10.14
N SER A 44 -5.21 5.83 9.96
CA SER A 44 -5.42 7.12 10.62
C SER A 44 -5.11 8.28 9.68
N ASP A 45 -5.28 9.50 10.17
CA ASP A 45 -5.05 10.76 9.45
C ASP A 45 -5.87 10.92 8.15
N PHE A 46 -7.16 11.18 8.35
CA PHE A 46 -8.13 11.48 7.29
C PHE A 46 -8.11 12.95 6.87
N GLY A 47 -7.05 13.72 7.18
CA GLY A 47 -6.97 15.16 6.92
C GLY A 47 -7.09 15.54 5.43
N LEU A 48 -6.86 14.58 4.53
CA LEU A 48 -7.02 14.73 3.08
C LEU A 48 -8.18 13.90 2.49
N SER A 49 -8.94 13.18 3.32
CA SER A 49 -9.99 12.27 2.85
C SER A 49 -11.23 13.00 2.35
N ARG A 50 -11.92 12.42 1.35
CA ARG A 50 -13.10 13.01 0.68
C ARG A 50 -14.09 11.92 0.26
N ASP A 51 -15.38 12.26 0.21
CA ASP A 51 -16.43 11.44 -0.41
C ASP A 51 -16.30 11.47 -1.94
N VAL A 52 -16.62 10.36 -2.61
CA VAL A 52 -16.52 10.19 -4.07
C VAL A 52 -17.54 11.04 -4.83
N PHE A 53 -18.68 11.40 -4.21
CA PHE A 53 -19.74 12.17 -4.87
C PHE A 53 -19.56 13.69 -4.85
N GLU A 54 -18.62 14.23 -4.07
CA GLU A 54 -18.22 15.64 -4.15
C GLU A 54 -17.21 15.84 -5.28
N SER A 55 -17.62 15.58 -6.52
CA SER A 55 -16.79 15.84 -7.70
C SER A 55 -17.46 16.85 -8.61
N GLU A 56 -17.22 18.14 -8.38
CA GLU A 56 -17.25 19.15 -9.42
C GLU A 56 -16.47 20.36 -8.90
N GLU A 57 -15.31 20.59 -9.50
CA GLU A 57 -14.45 21.76 -9.31
C GLU A 57 -13.84 21.97 -7.92
N TYR A 58 -12.54 21.66 -7.77
CA TYR A 58 -11.65 22.66 -7.17
C TYR A 58 -10.17 22.46 -7.49
N VAL A 59 -9.64 23.41 -8.26
CA VAL A 59 -8.23 23.84 -8.23
C VAL A 59 -8.13 24.94 -7.17
N LYS A 60 -7.62 24.66 -5.96
CA LYS A 60 -6.98 25.68 -5.08
C LYS A 60 -5.89 25.01 -4.24
N SER A 61 -4.63 25.40 -4.39
CA SER A 61 -4.04 26.63 -3.85
C SER A 61 -4.02 26.68 -2.33
N THR A 62 -3.30 25.75 -1.69
CA THR A 62 -2.61 26.02 -0.41
C THR A 62 -1.46 25.05 -0.25
N MET A 63 -0.35 25.58 0.29
CA MET A 63 0.96 24.95 0.50
C MET A 63 0.94 23.78 1.52
N SER A 64 0.12 22.76 1.31
CA SER A 64 0.33 21.44 1.95
C SER A 64 1.15 20.60 0.97
N LYS A 65 2.34 20.15 1.39
CA LYS A 65 3.20 19.29 0.57
C LYS A 65 2.44 17.99 0.28
N LEU A 66 2.08 17.76 -0.99
CA LEU A 66 1.44 16.51 -1.42
C LEU A 66 2.39 15.31 -1.19
N PRO A 67 1.85 14.12 -0.87
CA PRO A 67 2.64 12.91 -0.61
C PRO A 67 3.10 12.24 -1.92
N LEU A 68 3.85 12.96 -2.76
CA LEU A 68 4.16 12.56 -4.15
C LEU A 68 4.69 11.12 -4.30
N ARG A 69 5.46 10.60 -3.33
CA ARG A 69 6.05 9.25 -3.36
C ARG A 69 5.04 8.11 -3.19
N TRP A 70 3.84 8.41 -2.71
CA TRP A 70 2.75 7.44 -2.51
C TRP A 70 1.62 7.60 -3.52
N MET A 71 1.65 8.67 -4.32
CA MET A 71 0.57 8.98 -5.25
C MET A 71 0.59 8.07 -6.48
N ALA A 72 -0.61 7.67 -6.91
CA ALA A 72 -0.81 6.89 -8.12
C ALA A 72 -0.43 7.68 -9.38
N TYR A 73 -0.21 6.97 -10.48
CA TYR A 73 0.09 7.57 -11.79
C TYR A 73 -0.94 8.66 -12.16
N GLU A 74 -2.23 8.32 -12.11
CA GLU A 74 -3.32 9.24 -12.43
C GLU A 74 -3.41 10.43 -11.46
N SER A 75 -3.05 10.24 -10.19
CA SER A 75 -3.00 11.31 -9.21
C SER A 75 -1.83 12.26 -9.46
N LEU A 76 -0.66 11.72 -9.85
CA LEU A 76 0.54 12.50 -10.14
C LEU A 76 0.40 13.38 -11.40
N PHE A 77 -0.24 12.85 -12.44
CA PHE A 77 -0.28 13.51 -13.75
C PHE A 77 -1.61 14.20 -14.07
N TYR A 78 -2.70 13.75 -13.45
CA TYR A 78 -4.06 14.23 -13.76
C TYR A 78 -4.86 14.64 -12.52
N SER A 79 -4.26 14.59 -11.32
CA SER A 79 -4.94 14.92 -10.06
C SER A 79 -6.24 14.13 -9.82
N VAL A 80 -6.29 12.89 -10.32
CA VAL A 80 -7.42 11.97 -10.12
C VAL A 80 -7.19 11.17 -8.84
N TYR A 81 -8.19 11.13 -7.97
CA TYR A 81 -8.13 10.41 -6.69
C TYR A 81 -9.35 9.51 -6.56
N THR A 82 -9.11 8.23 -6.36
CA THR A 82 -10.12 7.17 -6.25
C THR A 82 -9.67 6.12 -5.24
N THR A 83 -10.55 5.19 -4.89
CA THR A 83 -10.17 3.98 -4.15
C THR A 83 -9.01 3.23 -4.82
N GLN A 84 -8.94 3.20 -6.15
CA GLN A 84 -7.84 2.55 -6.87
C GLN A 84 -6.53 3.35 -6.79
N SER A 85 -6.58 4.67 -6.59
CA SER A 85 -5.38 5.45 -6.27
C SER A 85 -4.87 5.15 -4.85
N ASP A 86 -5.78 4.87 -3.90
CA ASP A 86 -5.37 4.39 -2.57
C ASP A 86 -4.78 2.98 -2.63
N VAL A 87 -5.24 2.11 -3.55
CA VAL A 87 -4.61 0.79 -3.79
C VAL A 87 -3.15 0.94 -4.21
N TRP A 88 -2.83 1.93 -5.05
CA TRP A 88 -1.44 2.22 -5.39
C TRP A 88 -0.63 2.61 -4.14
N SER A 89 -1.16 3.53 -3.34
CA SER A 89 -0.54 3.97 -2.09
C SER A 89 -0.37 2.80 -1.10
N PHE A 90 -1.32 1.87 -1.07
CA PHE A 90 -1.21 0.62 -0.29
C PHE A 90 -0.04 -0.24 -0.76
N GLY A 91 0.20 -0.37 -2.07
CA GLY A 91 1.39 -1.04 -2.60
C GLY A 91 2.69 -0.39 -2.10
N VAL A 92 2.75 0.95 -2.08
CA VAL A 92 3.90 1.69 -1.52
C VAL A 92 4.04 1.46 -0.01
N LEU A 93 2.93 1.44 0.73
CA LEU A 93 2.92 1.10 2.16
C LEU A 93 3.44 -0.31 2.42
N LEU A 94 3.07 -1.30 1.61
CA LEU A 94 3.59 -2.67 1.69
C LEU A 94 5.11 -2.67 1.52
N TRP A 95 5.63 -1.87 0.58
CA TRP A 95 7.06 -1.71 0.38
C TRP A 95 7.74 -1.06 1.59
N GLU A 96 7.15 -0.02 2.19
CA GLU A 96 7.65 0.58 3.44
C GLU A 96 7.72 -0.45 4.58
N ILE A 97 6.64 -1.24 4.77
CA ILE A 97 6.58 -2.26 5.81
C ILE A 97 7.68 -3.32 5.60
N MET A 98 7.87 -3.78 4.36
CA MET A 98 8.85 -4.82 4.04
C MET A 98 10.30 -4.34 4.05
N THR A 99 10.53 -3.04 3.85
CA THR A 99 11.85 -2.40 4.02
C THR A 99 12.11 -1.91 5.44
N MET A 100 11.19 -2.14 6.37
CA MET A 100 11.28 -1.63 7.75
C MET A 100 11.37 -0.10 7.81
N GLY A 101 10.62 0.59 6.93
CA GLY A 101 10.43 2.03 6.95
C GLY A 101 11.42 2.83 6.11
N HIS A 102 12.04 2.23 5.09
CA HIS A 102 12.85 3.00 4.14
C HIS A 102 11.98 4.01 3.40
N LEU A 103 12.61 5.10 2.92
CA LEU A 103 11.94 6.10 2.12
C LEU A 103 11.71 5.58 0.69
N PRO A 104 10.46 5.54 0.18
CA PRO A 104 10.21 5.10 -1.20
C PRO A 104 10.92 6.01 -2.20
N TYR A 105 11.59 5.43 -3.21
CA TYR A 105 12.37 6.14 -4.24
C TYR A 105 13.47 7.04 -3.65
N GLU A 106 14.10 6.61 -2.56
CA GLU A 106 15.22 7.33 -1.94
C GLU A 106 16.29 7.75 -2.96
N GLY A 107 16.88 8.92 -2.77
CA GLY A 107 17.87 9.49 -3.71
C GLY A 107 17.28 10.13 -4.97
N MET A 108 16.01 9.89 -5.31
CA MET A 108 15.35 10.54 -6.45
C MET A 108 14.69 11.88 -6.06
N ARG A 109 14.90 12.91 -6.90
CA ARG A 109 14.09 14.14 -6.87
C ARG A 109 12.70 13.86 -7.45
N GLY A 110 11.71 14.69 -7.10
CA GLY A 110 10.32 14.51 -7.55
C GLY A 110 10.16 14.33 -9.06
N LYS A 111 10.85 15.15 -9.88
CA LYS A 111 10.82 15.02 -11.34
C LYS A 111 11.40 13.68 -11.83
N GLN A 112 12.53 13.23 -11.26
CA GLN A 112 13.17 11.96 -11.66
C GLN A 112 12.26 10.77 -11.35
N MET A 113 11.62 10.79 -10.18
CA MET A 113 10.63 9.78 -9.78
C MET A 113 9.43 9.77 -10.74
N MET A 114 8.87 10.94 -11.06
CA MET A 114 7.75 11.04 -12.01
C MET A 114 8.14 10.52 -13.40
N ASP A 115 9.31 10.89 -13.92
CA ASP A 115 9.82 10.41 -15.20
C ASP A 115 10.00 8.88 -15.20
N MET A 116 10.54 8.31 -14.11
CA MET A 116 10.70 6.87 -13.94
C MET A 116 9.35 6.13 -13.92
N ILE A 117 8.37 6.63 -13.16
CA ILE A 117 7.02 6.06 -13.10
C ILE A 117 6.34 6.13 -14.47
N LYS A 118 6.50 7.25 -15.18
CA LYS A 118 5.95 7.46 -16.53
C LYS A 118 6.50 6.47 -17.55
N ASN A 119 7.76 6.08 -17.40
CA ASN A 119 8.41 5.08 -18.26
C ASN A 119 8.16 3.63 -17.80
N GLY A 120 7.22 3.40 -16.87
CA GLY A 120 6.84 2.07 -16.40
C GLY A 120 7.70 1.53 -15.25
N GLY A 121 8.69 2.29 -14.76
CA GLY A 121 9.49 1.91 -13.61
C GLY A 121 8.67 1.85 -12.32
N ARG A 122 9.03 0.94 -11.41
CA ARG A 122 8.43 0.75 -10.09
C ARG A 122 9.52 0.49 -9.04
N LEU A 123 9.16 0.53 -7.76
CA LEU A 123 10.08 0.19 -6.67
C LEU A 123 10.58 -1.25 -6.85
N GLU A 124 11.85 -1.47 -6.52
CA GLU A 124 12.46 -2.80 -6.55
C GLU A 124 11.96 -3.65 -5.37
N GLN A 125 12.06 -4.97 -5.52
CA GLN A 125 11.71 -5.91 -4.45
C GLN A 125 12.63 -5.68 -3.24
N PRO A 126 12.08 -5.46 -2.04
CA PRO A 126 12.88 -5.34 -0.83
C PRO A 126 13.69 -6.61 -0.55
N LEU A 127 14.87 -6.44 0.05
CA LEU A 127 15.68 -7.57 0.49
C LEU A 127 14.88 -8.42 1.50
N HIS A 128 14.85 -9.74 1.28
CA HIS A 128 14.08 -10.70 2.08
C HIS A 128 12.55 -10.58 2.00
N CYS A 129 12.00 -9.77 1.09
CA CYS A 129 10.56 -9.77 0.81
C CYS A 129 10.17 -11.03 0.03
N PRO A 130 9.17 -11.81 0.48
CA PRO A 130 8.65 -12.94 -0.30
C PRO A 130 8.13 -12.50 -1.67
N ASP A 131 8.33 -13.33 -2.68
CA ASP A 131 7.92 -13.06 -4.06
C ASP A 131 6.40 -12.85 -4.16
N GLU A 132 5.63 -13.59 -3.37
CA GLU A 132 4.17 -13.47 -3.35
C GLU A 132 3.71 -12.11 -2.82
N ILE A 133 4.42 -11.53 -1.86
CA ILE A 133 4.10 -10.18 -1.38
C ILE A 133 4.52 -9.16 -2.42
N PHE A 134 5.69 -9.32 -3.03
CA PHE A 134 6.13 -8.39 -4.08
C PHE A 134 5.19 -8.43 -5.30
N ALA A 135 4.67 -9.59 -5.67
CA ALA A 135 3.64 -9.72 -6.71
C ALA A 135 2.37 -8.91 -6.35
N VAL A 136 1.92 -8.95 -5.09
CA VAL A 136 0.82 -8.08 -4.63
C VAL A 136 1.16 -6.60 -4.80
N MET A 137 2.39 -6.18 -4.49
CA MET A 137 2.81 -4.78 -4.71
C MET A 137 2.78 -4.41 -6.20
N GLN A 138 3.29 -5.28 -7.08
CA GLN A 138 3.28 -5.07 -8.52
C GLN A 138 1.86 -4.95 -9.09
N ASP A 139 0.92 -5.74 -8.58
CA ASP A 139 -0.49 -5.66 -8.95
C ASP A 139 -1.14 -4.35 -8.47
N CYS A 140 -0.74 -3.84 -7.29
CA CYS A 140 -1.17 -2.53 -6.82
C CYS A 140 -0.68 -1.38 -7.72
N TRP A 141 0.45 -1.57 -8.43
CA TRP A 141 1.08 -0.52 -9.23
C TRP A 141 0.85 -0.64 -10.75
N LYS A 142 -0.18 -1.39 -11.17
CA LYS A 142 -0.63 -1.37 -12.58
C LYS A 142 -1.00 0.06 -12.98
N THR A 143 -0.59 0.46 -14.18
CA THR A 143 -0.81 1.83 -14.66
C THR A 143 -2.31 2.14 -14.78
N GLN A 144 -3.08 1.23 -15.38
CA GLN A 144 -4.53 1.38 -15.45
C GLN A 144 -5.16 1.06 -14.08
N PRO A 145 -5.98 1.96 -13.51
CA PRO A 145 -6.62 1.74 -12.21
C PRO A 145 -7.50 0.48 -12.15
N GLU A 146 -8.18 0.14 -13.24
CA GLU A 146 -9.07 -1.01 -13.36
C GLU A 146 -8.35 -2.37 -13.32
N ASP A 147 -7.06 -2.39 -13.63
CA ASP A 147 -6.22 -3.60 -13.57
C ASP A 147 -5.72 -3.89 -12.14
N ARG A 148 -5.93 -2.95 -11.21
CA ARG A 148 -5.48 -3.09 -9.82
C ARG A 148 -6.50 -3.89 -9.01
N PRO A 149 -6.05 -4.73 -8.06
CA PRO A 149 -6.96 -5.47 -7.18
C PRO A 149 -7.73 -4.51 -6.26
N THR A 150 -8.90 -4.94 -5.83
CA THR A 150 -9.68 -4.25 -4.79
C THR A 150 -9.13 -4.56 -3.40
N PHE A 151 -9.41 -3.71 -2.40
CA PHE A 151 -9.02 -3.98 -1.00
C PHE A 151 -9.53 -5.31 -0.43
N PRO A 152 -10.78 -5.76 -0.70
CA PRO A 152 -11.21 -7.12 -0.34
C PRO A 152 -10.31 -8.21 -0.94
N GLN A 153 -9.97 -8.12 -2.23
CA GLN A 153 -9.09 -9.08 -2.89
C GLN A 153 -7.68 -9.06 -2.30
N LEU A 154 -7.14 -7.87 -2.02
CA LEU A 154 -5.84 -7.69 -1.36
C LEU A 154 -5.81 -8.37 0.01
N LYS A 155 -6.83 -8.14 0.85
CA LYS A 155 -6.94 -8.79 2.15
C LYS A 155 -6.96 -10.33 2.01
N THR A 156 -7.80 -10.86 1.12
CA THR A 156 -7.88 -12.31 0.88
C THR A 156 -6.55 -12.90 0.40
N ASN A 157 -5.84 -12.19 -0.48
CA ASN A 157 -4.53 -12.62 -0.96
C ASN A 157 -3.50 -12.65 0.17
N LEU A 158 -3.45 -11.61 1.00
CA LEU A 158 -2.54 -11.55 2.15
C LEU A 158 -2.86 -12.60 3.22
N ASP A 159 -4.15 -12.85 3.49
CA ASP A 159 -4.60 -13.94 4.37
C ASP A 159 -4.11 -15.30 3.86
N ARG A 160 -4.17 -15.55 2.54
CA ARG A 160 -3.63 -16.79 1.96
C ARG A 160 -2.11 -16.88 2.13
N ILE A 161 -1.40 -15.79 1.92
CA ILE A 161 0.07 -15.74 2.03
C ILE A 161 0.53 -16.00 3.47
N ILE A 162 -0.09 -15.36 4.47
CA ILE A 162 0.31 -15.56 5.88
C ILE A 162 0.05 -17.01 6.34
N GLN A 163 -1.03 -17.64 5.88
CA GLN A 163 -1.31 -19.04 6.21
C GLN A 163 -0.30 -20.00 5.57
N ALA A 164 0.04 -19.78 4.29
CA ALA A 164 1.09 -20.57 3.63
C ALA A 164 2.43 -20.43 4.35
N HIS A 165 2.79 -19.20 4.75
CA HIS A 165 4.04 -18.94 5.47
C HIS A 165 4.10 -19.66 6.83
N LYS A 166 3.01 -19.64 7.61
CA LYS A 166 2.92 -20.37 8.88
C LYS A 166 3.15 -21.87 8.67
N VAL A 167 2.47 -22.47 7.70
CA VAL A 167 2.62 -23.90 7.38
C VAL A 167 4.07 -24.23 7.03
N THR A 168 4.72 -23.43 6.19
CA THR A 168 6.12 -23.61 5.81
C THR A 168 7.05 -23.55 7.03
N VAL A 169 6.91 -22.52 7.88
CA VAL A 169 7.72 -22.38 9.11
C VAL A 169 7.50 -23.55 10.05
N TYR A 170 6.25 -23.98 10.27
CA TYR A 170 5.96 -25.15 11.10
C TYR A 170 6.67 -26.40 10.58
N ILE A 171 6.57 -26.70 9.28
CA ILE A 171 7.24 -27.87 8.68
C ILE A 171 8.75 -27.79 8.90
N TYR A 172 9.39 -26.64 8.69
CA TYR A 172 10.82 -26.50 8.90
C TYR A 172 11.22 -26.66 10.38
N VAL A 173 10.53 -25.99 11.30
CA VAL A 173 10.83 -26.11 12.74
C VAL A 173 10.70 -27.57 13.19
N TYR A 174 9.63 -28.25 12.81
CA TYR A 174 9.46 -29.66 13.18
C TYR A 174 10.47 -30.56 12.47
N ALA A 175 10.74 -30.38 11.18
CA ALA A 175 11.72 -31.20 10.46
C ALA A 175 13.14 -31.11 11.03
N PHE A 176 13.53 -29.96 11.59
CA PHE A 176 14.84 -29.78 12.25
C PHE A 176 14.83 -30.12 13.76
N SER A 177 13.67 -30.40 14.36
CA SER A 177 13.55 -30.81 15.76
C SER A 177 13.56 -32.33 15.96
N VAL A 178 13.55 -33.12 14.88
CA VAL A 178 13.58 -34.61 14.91
C VAL A 178 14.93 -35.18 14.44
N PHE A 179 15.98 -34.37 14.42
CA PHE A 179 17.38 -34.78 14.25
C PHE A 179 18.22 -34.18 15.37
#